data_AF-A0A0D3J417-F1
#
_entry.id   AF-A0A0D3J417-F1
#
_cell.length_a   1.000
_cell.length_b   1.000
_cell.length_c   1.000
_cell.angle_alpha   90.00
_cell.angle_beta   90.00
_cell.angle_gamma   90.00
#
_symmetry.space_group_name_H-M   'P 1'
#
loop_
_entity.id
_entity.type
_entity.pdbx_description
1 polymer ?
#
loop_
_entity_poly.entity_id
_entity_poly.type
_entity_poly.pdbx_seq_one_letter_code
_entity_poly.pdbx_strand_id
1 'polypeptide(L)'
;MPIHRQAVSAVAAASLAVYLFKRLRSARESDDDGGSICPGVELVGNAPDIQPERVRVETSKGPVLGFRRFRGASGGIAVHFRGLPFAASTAGTNRWIGPQPRAPWTEPLDCTTYGEACRETTAEIQGLAKQFGKAKVSKLEASGRVGDDCLNLNIVTPSVTGVLPVMVWIHGGSNAISSNHGNCLGWSPTTSEYFAQAGVVSVSINYRQNMHGFAHFPSLGVTNLALRDMLGALQWVQDEIRTFGGDASNVTIYGESAGGVGVATLLACPGARMLFHKAIVQSGAISALSRLDYREHVEPDYVAAIAKATGCREELTRSALDGLDGEKVAFAAGALSNSLLKTHHILCSPPDYHHIFGDDVLPREPHQAIAAGSAAGKPVMLISTASESDIMVMGMGKRIMSWVASFVARFALRGVGCSFLTPPDEAGLPSGALRSAVADLTAGFDAIDTRQPGWQRLVNYLFGTCGVAVSRLAEALGAGGAGPLHAGLLELSPEESPKLCSGHGADCFVLFRSDTPQYDRYLAEMFCGRPAFAASFDTLCRSTVASWAAFARSGRPGPFGGCEWPPLPACLRLRSDSPAPELSEHAADSKELELWRTVCDRYGLPRGRL
;
A
#
# COMPACT_ATOMS: atom_id res chain seq x y z
N MET A 1 31.86 11.76 -34.57
CA MET A 1 32.50 10.83 -33.59
C MET A 1 33.04 11.53 -32.34
N PRO A 2 32.19 12.04 -31.42
CA PRO A 2 32.57 12.20 -30.00
C PRO A 2 31.67 11.40 -29.02
N ILE A 3 30.54 10.88 -29.47
CA ILE A 3 29.50 10.22 -28.65
C ILE A 3 29.99 8.91 -28.01
N HIS A 4 30.95 8.21 -28.63
CA HIS A 4 31.46 6.94 -28.11
C HIS A 4 32.36 7.07 -26.88
N ARG A 5 33.05 8.20 -26.65
CA ARG A 5 33.99 8.34 -25.53
C ARG A 5 33.30 8.63 -24.18
N GLN A 6 32.15 9.31 -24.18
CA GLN A 6 31.40 9.59 -22.94
C GLN A 6 30.59 8.38 -22.46
N ALA A 7 30.00 7.59 -23.37
CA ALA A 7 29.30 6.35 -23.03
C ALA A 7 30.26 5.27 -22.49
N VAL A 8 31.47 5.15 -23.07
CA VAL A 8 32.50 4.20 -22.60
C VAL A 8 33.05 4.61 -21.22
N SER A 9 33.15 5.91 -20.92
CA SER A 9 33.61 6.39 -19.61
C SER A 9 32.58 6.19 -18.49
N ALA A 10 31.28 6.33 -18.79
CA ALA A 10 30.19 6.06 -17.84
C ALA A 10 30.03 4.56 -17.55
N VAL A 11 30.18 3.69 -18.56
CA VAL A 11 30.17 2.23 -18.40
C VAL A 11 31.42 1.75 -17.63
N ALA A 12 32.58 2.37 -17.84
CA ALA A 12 33.79 2.09 -17.08
C ALA A 12 33.68 2.50 -15.60
N ALA A 13 33.05 3.65 -15.30
CA ALA A 13 32.80 4.11 -13.93
C ALA A 13 31.80 3.22 -13.18
N ALA A 14 30.73 2.77 -13.85
CA ALA A 14 29.76 1.82 -13.30
C ALA A 14 30.38 0.43 -13.08
N SER A 15 31.24 -0.03 -14.00
CA SER A 15 31.97 -1.30 -13.87
C SER A 15 33.02 -1.25 -12.76
N LEU A 16 33.69 -0.10 -12.56
CA LEU A 16 34.62 0.13 -11.47
C LEU A 16 33.91 0.20 -10.11
N ALA A 17 32.71 0.80 -10.05
CA ALA A 17 31.89 0.81 -8.84
C ALA A 17 31.42 -0.61 -8.47
N VAL A 18 30.98 -1.42 -9.44
CA VAL A 18 30.61 -2.83 -9.23
C VAL A 18 31.84 -3.69 -8.86
N TYR A 19 33.00 -3.43 -9.45
CA TYR A 19 34.26 -4.11 -9.14
C TYR A 19 34.76 -3.77 -7.72
N LEU A 20 34.72 -2.49 -7.32
CA LEU A 20 35.04 -2.05 -5.97
C LEU A 20 34.04 -2.60 -4.93
N PHE A 21 32.76 -2.71 -5.29
CA PHE A 21 31.73 -3.36 -4.46
C PHE A 21 32.00 -4.85 -4.25
N LYS A 22 32.50 -5.55 -5.28
CA LYS A 22 32.93 -6.96 -5.16
C LYS A 22 34.22 -7.12 -4.35
N ARG A 23 35.19 -6.21 -4.49
CA ARG A 23 36.48 -6.27 -3.77
C ARG A 23 36.37 -5.90 -2.28
N LEU A 24 35.45 -4.99 -1.93
CA LEU A 24 35.09 -4.70 -0.54
C LEU A 24 34.34 -5.86 0.13
N ARG A 25 33.75 -6.76 -0.67
CA ARG A 25 33.04 -7.96 -0.20
C ARG A 25 34.00 -9.11 0.10
N SER A 26 35.03 -9.32 -0.73
CA SER A 26 36.06 -10.35 -0.47
C SER A 26 36.98 -10.02 0.71
N ALA A 27 37.04 -8.75 1.14
CA ALA A 27 37.79 -8.33 2.32
C ALA A 27 37.05 -8.54 3.65
N ARG A 28 35.81 -9.06 3.61
CA ARG A 28 34.98 -9.38 4.80
C ARG A 28 34.72 -10.87 4.98
N GLU A 29 35.36 -11.74 4.19
CA GLU A 29 35.21 -13.20 4.25
C GLU A 29 36.23 -13.88 5.18
N SER A 30 36.74 -13.19 6.22
CA SER A 30 37.67 -13.80 7.19
C SER A 30 37.17 -13.88 8.63
N ASP A 31 35.94 -13.47 8.93
CA ASP A 31 35.31 -13.71 10.24
C ASP A 31 34.06 -14.57 10.04
N ASP A 32 34.30 -15.83 9.67
CA ASP A 32 33.29 -16.88 9.64
C ASP A 32 33.21 -17.51 11.04
N ASP A 33 32.57 -16.78 11.96
CA ASP A 33 31.97 -17.37 13.14
C ASP A 33 30.46 -17.41 12.92
N GLY A 34 29.95 -18.63 12.74
CA GLY A 34 28.54 -18.98 12.59
C GLY A 34 27.68 -18.63 13.81
N GLY A 35 27.54 -17.34 14.11
CA GLY A 35 26.65 -16.80 15.12
C GLY A 35 25.21 -16.72 14.61
N SER A 36 24.41 -17.73 14.92
CA SER A 36 22.96 -17.65 14.88
C SER A 36 22.49 -16.45 15.71
N ILE A 37 21.71 -15.53 15.13
CA ILE A 37 21.12 -14.40 15.88
C ILE A 37 19.97 -14.87 16.81
N CYS A 38 19.60 -16.17 16.80
CA CYS A 38 18.75 -16.82 17.82
C CYS A 38 18.91 -18.35 17.76
N PRO A 39 19.76 -19.01 18.58
CA PRO A 39 19.62 -20.44 18.79
C PRO A 39 18.37 -20.68 19.67
N GLY A 40 17.41 -21.47 19.21
CA GLY A 40 16.24 -21.87 20.02
C GLY A 40 14.88 -21.32 19.60
N VAL A 41 14.68 -20.91 18.34
CA VAL A 41 13.31 -20.78 17.79
C VAL A 41 12.76 -22.19 17.51
N GLU A 42 12.40 -22.90 18.57
CA GLU A 42 11.27 -23.81 18.49
C GLU A 42 10.01 -22.96 18.67
N LEU A 43 9.06 -23.12 17.75
CA LEU A 43 7.68 -22.71 17.99
C LEU A 43 7.13 -23.64 19.08
N VAL A 44 7.54 -23.45 20.34
CA VAL A 44 7.09 -24.33 21.43
C VAL A 44 5.70 -23.91 21.88
N GLY A 45 4.80 -24.88 21.74
CA GLY A 45 3.74 -25.11 22.72
C GLY A 45 2.41 -24.52 22.31
N ASN A 46 1.61 -25.34 21.64
CA ASN A 46 0.15 -25.25 21.66
C ASN A 46 -0.29 -24.84 23.08
N ALA A 47 -0.87 -23.65 23.21
CA ALA A 47 -1.81 -23.39 24.28
C ALA A 47 -2.83 -24.55 24.29
N PRO A 48 -3.32 -25.00 25.45
CA PRO A 48 -4.19 -26.17 25.54
C PRO A 48 -5.30 -26.06 24.49
N ASP A 49 -5.42 -27.14 23.73
CA ASP A 49 -6.24 -27.32 22.53
C ASP A 49 -7.74 -27.26 22.89
N ILE A 50 -8.22 -26.07 23.25
CA ILE A 50 -9.65 -25.78 23.24
C ILE A 50 -9.99 -25.68 21.75
N GLN A 51 -10.47 -26.79 21.19
CA GLN A 51 -11.03 -26.83 19.84
C GLN A 51 -12.01 -25.66 19.72
N PRO A 52 -11.72 -24.67 18.85
CA PRO A 52 -12.50 -23.45 18.82
C PRO A 52 -13.93 -23.81 18.40
N GLU A 53 -14.91 -23.33 19.17
CA GLU A 53 -16.32 -23.61 18.93
C GLU A 53 -16.68 -23.18 17.49
N ARG A 54 -17.09 -24.15 16.66
CA ARG A 54 -17.46 -23.88 15.27
C ARG A 54 -18.73 -23.03 15.22
N VAL A 55 -18.75 -22.03 14.36
CA VAL A 55 -19.92 -21.17 14.13
C VAL A 55 -20.41 -21.36 12.72
N ARG A 56 -21.67 -21.72 12.56
CA ARG A 56 -22.30 -21.86 11.25
C ARG A 56 -23.15 -20.63 10.92
N VAL A 57 -23.05 -20.15 9.68
CA VAL A 57 -23.92 -19.11 9.12
C VAL A 57 -24.41 -19.52 7.73
N GLU A 58 -25.55 -18.99 7.31
CA GLU A 58 -26.18 -19.28 6.01
C GLU A 58 -26.06 -18.04 5.10
N THR A 59 -25.25 -18.13 4.05
CA THR A 59 -25.11 -17.06 3.03
C THR A 59 -26.07 -17.31 1.88
N SER A 60 -26.23 -16.35 0.94
CA SER A 60 -27.05 -16.60 -0.25
C SER A 60 -26.49 -17.70 -1.17
N LYS A 61 -25.19 -18.00 -1.06
CA LYS A 61 -24.51 -19.02 -1.87
C LYS A 61 -24.46 -20.38 -1.21
N GLY A 62 -24.62 -20.45 0.10
CA GLY A 62 -24.60 -21.70 0.85
C GLY A 62 -24.08 -21.55 2.28
N PRO A 63 -24.06 -22.66 3.04
CA PRO A 63 -23.62 -22.66 4.43
C PRO A 63 -22.12 -22.46 4.58
N VAL A 64 -21.71 -21.76 5.64
CA VAL A 64 -20.31 -21.46 5.95
C VAL A 64 -20.01 -21.80 7.41
N LEU A 65 -18.85 -22.40 7.67
CA LEU A 65 -18.33 -22.69 9.00
C LEU A 65 -17.14 -21.79 9.34
N GLY A 66 -17.31 -20.92 10.34
CA GLY A 66 -16.24 -20.20 11.01
C GLY A 66 -15.94 -20.80 12.39
N PHE A 67 -15.24 -20.04 13.23
CA PHE A 67 -14.87 -20.48 14.57
C PHE A 67 -14.78 -19.32 15.56
N ARG A 68 -15.11 -19.59 16.83
CA ARG A 68 -14.92 -18.65 17.95
C ARG A 68 -13.51 -18.76 18.51
N ARG A 69 -12.89 -17.61 18.75
CA ARG A 69 -11.61 -17.50 19.45
C ARG A 69 -11.77 -16.62 20.69
N PHE A 70 -11.32 -17.15 21.82
CA PHE A 70 -11.26 -16.44 23.09
C PHE A 70 -9.88 -15.83 23.25
N ARG A 71 -9.80 -14.52 23.51
CA ARG A 71 -8.52 -13.87 23.78
C ARG A 71 -8.19 -13.94 25.27
N GLY A 72 -7.70 -15.10 25.72
CA GLY A 72 -7.04 -15.35 27.01
C GLY A 72 -7.24 -14.28 28.11
N ALA A 73 -6.16 -13.65 28.56
CA ALA A 73 -6.15 -12.74 29.72
C ALA A 73 -6.79 -11.35 29.47
N SER A 74 -7.05 -10.96 28.21
CA SER A 74 -7.62 -9.65 27.86
C SER A 74 -9.15 -9.60 27.94
N GLY A 75 -9.79 -10.78 27.95
CA GLY A 75 -11.23 -10.90 27.75
C GLY A 75 -11.64 -10.63 26.31
N GLY A 76 -12.79 -11.17 25.91
CA GLY A 76 -13.37 -10.98 24.57
C GLY A 76 -13.46 -12.26 23.74
N ILE A 77 -14.52 -12.32 22.92
CA ILE A 77 -14.79 -13.39 21.97
C ILE A 77 -14.87 -12.74 20.59
N ALA A 78 -14.13 -13.27 19.63
CA ALA A 78 -14.29 -12.93 18.21
C ALA A 78 -14.67 -14.20 17.44
N VAL A 79 -15.53 -14.03 16.43
CA VAL A 79 -15.86 -15.07 15.45
C VAL A 79 -15.08 -14.77 14.18
N HIS A 80 -14.38 -15.78 13.68
CA HIS A 80 -13.53 -15.70 12.50
C HIS A 80 -14.13 -16.53 11.38
N PHE A 81 -14.15 -15.96 10.17
CA PHE A 81 -14.38 -16.65 8.91
C PHE A 81 -13.22 -16.31 7.98
N ARG A 82 -12.53 -17.32 7.46
CA ARG A 82 -11.32 -17.15 6.67
C ARG A 82 -11.49 -17.78 5.29
N GLY A 83 -10.94 -17.15 4.27
CA GLY A 83 -10.94 -17.68 2.90
C GLY A 83 -12.32 -17.82 2.27
N LEU A 84 -13.29 -16.99 2.66
CA LEU A 84 -14.64 -17.03 2.11
C LEU A 84 -14.64 -16.43 0.68
N PRO A 85 -14.97 -17.19 -0.38
CA PRO A 85 -14.93 -16.68 -1.75
C PRO A 85 -16.02 -15.65 -1.99
N PHE A 86 -15.64 -14.46 -2.47
CA PHE A 86 -16.60 -13.46 -2.94
C PHE A 86 -16.85 -13.56 -4.45
N ALA A 87 -16.00 -14.27 -5.19
CA ALA A 87 -16.13 -14.53 -6.61
C ALA A 87 -15.66 -15.95 -6.99
N ALA A 88 -15.89 -16.32 -8.25
CA ALA A 88 -15.32 -17.52 -8.84
C ALA A 88 -13.80 -17.41 -9.03
N SER A 89 -13.15 -18.56 -9.23
CA SER A 89 -11.73 -18.63 -9.54
C SER A 89 -11.37 -17.79 -10.77
N THR A 90 -10.19 -17.15 -10.72
CA THR A 90 -9.58 -16.38 -11.80
C THR A 90 -8.80 -17.24 -12.80
N ALA A 91 -8.92 -18.57 -12.72
CA ALA A 91 -8.28 -19.50 -13.64
C ALA A 91 -8.92 -19.46 -15.04
N GLY A 92 -8.18 -19.95 -16.04
CA GLY A 92 -8.67 -20.09 -17.41
C GLY A 92 -9.17 -18.77 -18.00
N THR A 93 -10.35 -18.80 -18.63
CA THR A 93 -10.97 -17.63 -19.28
C THR A 93 -11.31 -16.49 -18.30
N ASN A 94 -11.43 -16.78 -17.00
CA ASN A 94 -11.71 -15.76 -15.99
C ASN A 94 -10.52 -14.85 -15.70
N ARG A 95 -9.32 -15.24 -16.15
CA ARG A 95 -8.07 -14.54 -15.83
C ARG A 95 -8.05 -13.10 -16.30
N TRP A 96 -8.67 -12.83 -17.44
CA TRP A 96 -8.63 -11.52 -18.11
C TRP A 96 -9.98 -10.80 -18.16
N ILE A 97 -10.95 -11.23 -17.34
CA ILE A 97 -12.22 -10.53 -17.15
C ILE A 97 -12.42 -10.14 -15.69
N GLY A 98 -13.38 -9.25 -15.44
CA GLY A 98 -13.82 -8.91 -14.07
C GLY A 98 -14.33 -10.14 -13.29
N PRO A 99 -14.45 -10.02 -11.96
CA PRO A 99 -14.84 -11.12 -11.09
C PRO A 99 -16.18 -11.72 -11.53
N GLN A 100 -16.22 -13.05 -11.65
CA GLN A 100 -17.44 -13.78 -12.02
C GLN A 100 -18.17 -14.29 -10.78
N PRO A 101 -19.51 -14.42 -10.80
CA PRO A 101 -20.26 -14.94 -9.66
C PRO A 101 -19.79 -16.34 -9.25
N ARG A 102 -19.59 -16.56 -7.95
CA ARG A 102 -19.32 -17.89 -7.40
C ARG A 102 -20.58 -18.75 -7.50
N ALA A 103 -20.43 -19.99 -7.99
CA ALA A 103 -21.51 -20.98 -7.99
C ALA A 103 -21.93 -21.29 -6.54
N PRO A 104 -23.24 -21.51 -6.28
CA PRO A 104 -23.70 -21.90 -4.96
C PRO A 104 -23.17 -23.28 -4.56
N TRP A 105 -23.14 -23.54 -3.25
CA TRP A 105 -22.73 -24.81 -2.66
C TRP A 105 -23.74 -25.29 -1.63
N THR A 106 -23.88 -26.61 -1.48
CA THR A 106 -24.80 -27.23 -0.51
C THR A 106 -24.09 -27.66 0.76
N GLU A 107 -22.86 -28.16 0.63
CA GLU A 107 -22.05 -28.59 1.77
C GLU A 107 -21.41 -27.40 2.47
N PRO A 108 -21.34 -27.38 3.81
CA PRO A 108 -20.76 -26.25 4.54
C PRO A 108 -19.31 -26.00 4.15
N LEU A 109 -19.04 -24.80 3.66
CA LEU A 109 -17.69 -24.38 3.33
C LEU A 109 -16.89 -24.15 4.62
N ASP A 110 -15.78 -24.85 4.78
CA ASP A 110 -14.90 -24.70 5.94
C ASP A 110 -14.04 -23.43 5.80
N CYS A 111 -14.42 -22.39 6.52
CA CYS A 111 -13.75 -21.10 6.61
C CYS A 111 -12.96 -20.96 7.92
N THR A 112 -12.36 -22.05 8.42
CA THR A 112 -11.46 -22.02 9.58
C THR A 112 -9.99 -21.73 9.21
N THR A 113 -9.63 -21.92 7.93
CA THR A 113 -8.29 -21.67 7.38
C THR A 113 -8.31 -20.57 6.34
N TYR A 114 -7.20 -19.87 6.13
CA TYR A 114 -7.11 -18.87 5.07
C TYR A 114 -7.26 -19.48 3.68
N GLY A 115 -7.90 -18.72 2.79
CA GLY A 115 -8.03 -19.04 1.38
C GLY A 115 -6.72 -18.81 0.64
N GLU A 116 -6.75 -18.96 -0.68
CA GLU A 116 -5.55 -18.71 -1.49
C GLU A 116 -5.23 -17.21 -1.55
N ALA A 117 -3.97 -16.85 -1.38
CA ALA A 117 -3.45 -15.55 -1.76
C ALA A 117 -3.38 -15.46 -3.30
N CYS A 118 -3.56 -14.25 -3.83
CA CYS A 118 -3.41 -14.04 -5.26
C CYS A 118 -1.96 -14.22 -5.69
N ARG A 119 -1.76 -14.58 -6.95
CA ARG A 119 -0.44 -14.81 -7.52
C ARG A 119 0.39 -13.53 -7.49
N GLU A 120 1.59 -13.65 -6.95
CA GLU A 120 2.61 -12.60 -6.84
C GLU A 120 3.81 -12.97 -7.73
N THR A 121 4.58 -12.01 -8.24
CA THR A 121 5.77 -12.37 -9.03
C THR A 121 6.96 -12.70 -8.11
N THR A 122 7.59 -13.85 -8.34
CA THR A 122 8.73 -14.34 -7.55
C THR A 122 9.93 -13.38 -7.56
N ALA A 123 10.09 -12.58 -8.62
CA ALA A 123 11.22 -11.65 -8.75
C ALA A 123 11.13 -10.45 -7.79
N GLU A 124 9.92 -9.94 -7.54
CA GLU A 124 9.67 -8.81 -6.64
C GLU A 124 9.80 -9.22 -5.17
N ILE A 125 9.25 -10.38 -4.82
CA ILE A 125 9.43 -11.01 -3.50
C ILE A 125 10.93 -11.22 -3.22
N GLN A 126 11.70 -11.73 -4.19
CA GLN A 126 13.15 -11.94 -4.04
C GLN A 126 13.95 -10.62 -3.96
N GLY A 127 13.47 -9.55 -4.58
CA GLY A 127 14.06 -8.21 -4.51
C GLY A 127 13.92 -7.61 -3.11
N LEU A 128 12.69 -7.59 -2.57
CA LEU A 128 12.43 -7.13 -1.21
C LEU A 128 13.11 -8.04 -0.17
N ALA A 129 13.03 -9.37 -0.33
CA ALA A 129 13.70 -10.33 0.55
C ALA A 129 15.22 -10.09 0.69
N LYS A 130 15.86 -9.58 -0.36
CA LYS A 130 17.29 -9.21 -0.32
C LYS A 130 17.53 -7.88 0.39
N GLN A 131 16.58 -6.95 0.33
CA GLN A 131 16.66 -5.62 0.96
C GLN A 131 16.50 -5.69 2.49
N PHE A 132 15.62 -6.56 3.00
CA PHE A 132 15.37 -6.74 4.44
C PHE A 132 16.35 -7.73 5.12
N GLY A 133 17.47 -8.06 4.47
CA GLY A 133 18.42 -9.06 4.94
C GLY A 133 17.92 -10.49 4.75
N LYS A 134 18.82 -11.48 4.77
CA LYS A 134 18.53 -12.93 4.57
C LYS A 134 17.64 -13.55 5.66
N ALA A 135 16.66 -12.82 6.21
CA ALA A 135 15.50 -13.45 6.82
C ALA A 135 14.84 -14.29 5.73
N LYS A 136 14.71 -15.58 6.00
CA LYS A 136 14.02 -16.55 5.16
C LYS A 136 12.59 -16.05 4.86
N VAL A 137 12.43 -15.30 3.77
CA VAL A 137 11.14 -15.01 3.12
C VAL A 137 10.47 -16.30 2.61
N SER A 138 11.17 -17.43 2.72
CA SER A 138 10.65 -18.80 2.59
C SER A 138 9.63 -19.20 3.67
N LYS A 139 8.90 -18.26 4.27
CA LYS A 139 7.75 -18.50 5.15
C LYS A 139 6.55 -17.59 4.84
N LEU A 140 6.48 -16.99 3.63
CA LEU A 140 5.17 -16.66 3.06
C LEU A 140 4.29 -17.92 2.92
N GLU A 141 4.93 -19.11 2.91
CA GLU A 141 4.30 -20.43 3.04
C GLU A 141 3.61 -20.69 4.39
N ALA A 142 3.75 -19.83 5.40
CA ALA A 142 3.24 -20.13 6.74
C ALA A 142 1.77 -19.72 7.00
N SER A 143 1.04 -19.14 6.04
CA SER A 143 -0.38 -18.84 6.28
C SER A 143 -1.37 -18.91 5.11
N GLY A 144 -0.95 -19.02 3.84
CA GLY A 144 -1.88 -19.17 2.71
C GLY A 144 -1.25 -19.85 1.50
N ARG A 145 -2.02 -20.70 0.83
CA ARG A 145 -1.65 -21.24 -0.50
C ARG A 145 -1.70 -20.09 -1.51
N VAL A 146 -0.84 -20.07 -2.52
CA VAL A 146 -0.97 -19.12 -3.64
C VAL A 146 -1.68 -19.83 -4.78
N GLY A 147 -2.68 -19.20 -5.40
CA GLY A 147 -3.39 -19.83 -6.51
C GLY A 147 -4.42 -18.94 -7.19
N ASP A 148 -5.22 -19.56 -8.05
CA ASP A 148 -6.22 -18.87 -8.87
C ASP A 148 -7.61 -18.84 -8.21
N ASP A 149 -7.83 -19.50 -7.07
CA ASP A 149 -9.05 -19.33 -6.25
C ASP A 149 -8.86 -18.24 -5.18
N CYS A 150 -8.25 -17.12 -5.61
CA CYS A 150 -7.75 -16.10 -4.70
C CYS A 150 -8.74 -14.97 -4.38
N LEU A 151 -9.87 -14.87 -5.09
CA LEU A 151 -10.90 -13.86 -4.86
C LEU A 151 -11.76 -14.23 -3.65
N ASN A 152 -11.13 -14.20 -2.49
CA ASN A 152 -11.69 -14.49 -1.18
C ASN A 152 -11.43 -13.36 -0.18
N LEU A 153 -12.16 -13.41 0.93
CA LEU A 153 -12.06 -12.45 2.02
C LEU A 153 -12.08 -13.16 3.37
N ASN A 154 -11.66 -12.42 4.39
CA ASN A 154 -11.73 -12.85 5.78
C ASN A 154 -12.62 -11.90 6.57
N ILE A 155 -13.34 -12.42 7.57
CA ILE A 155 -14.22 -11.65 8.45
C ILE A 155 -13.84 -11.96 9.90
N VAL A 156 -13.68 -10.89 10.69
CA VAL A 156 -13.58 -10.96 12.15
C VAL A 156 -14.71 -10.11 12.73
N THR A 157 -15.62 -10.76 13.45
CA THR A 157 -16.83 -10.12 14.00
C THR A 157 -17.01 -10.47 15.48
N PRO A 158 -17.48 -9.54 16.32
CA PRO A 158 -17.81 -9.87 17.72
C PRO A 158 -19.08 -10.71 17.84
N SER A 159 -19.99 -10.65 16.84
CA SER A 159 -21.23 -11.42 16.84
C SER A 159 -21.82 -11.51 15.43
N VAL A 160 -22.34 -12.68 15.07
CA VAL A 160 -23.04 -12.92 13.79
C VAL A 160 -24.50 -12.43 13.78
N THR A 161 -25.01 -11.93 14.92
CA THR A 161 -26.40 -11.45 15.07
C THR A 161 -26.51 -9.94 15.28
N GLY A 162 -25.39 -9.22 15.21
CA GLY A 162 -25.34 -7.78 15.40
C GLY A 162 -25.84 -6.97 14.19
N VAL A 163 -25.89 -5.65 14.37
CA VAL A 163 -25.98 -4.65 13.30
C VAL A 163 -24.86 -3.65 13.55
N LEU A 164 -23.66 -4.01 13.13
CA LEU A 164 -22.42 -3.36 13.55
C LEU A 164 -21.76 -2.64 12.37
N PRO A 165 -21.06 -1.51 12.60
CA PRO A 165 -20.27 -0.87 11.55
C PRO A 165 -19.27 -1.86 10.94
N VAL A 166 -19.08 -1.76 9.63
CA VAL A 166 -18.20 -2.63 8.85
C VAL A 166 -16.98 -1.84 8.40
N MET A 167 -15.79 -2.39 8.58
CA MET A 167 -14.55 -1.87 8.03
C MET A 167 -13.97 -2.86 7.03
N VAL A 168 -13.73 -2.42 5.79
CA VAL A 168 -13.19 -3.25 4.70
C VAL A 168 -11.76 -2.80 4.39
N TRP A 169 -10.80 -3.66 4.72
CA TRP A 169 -9.37 -3.46 4.51
C TRP A 169 -8.95 -3.84 3.08
N ILE A 170 -8.32 -2.89 2.40
CA ILE A 170 -7.65 -3.06 1.11
C ILE A 170 -6.16 -2.97 1.37
N HIS A 171 -5.45 -4.09 1.20
CA HIS A 171 -4.03 -4.17 1.54
C HIS A 171 -3.16 -3.39 0.54
N GLY A 172 -2.03 -2.87 1.02
CA GLY A 172 -0.95 -2.32 0.18
C GLY A 172 -0.05 -3.39 -0.42
N GLY A 173 1.18 -3.01 -0.78
CA GLY A 173 2.18 -3.92 -1.39
C GLY A 173 2.53 -3.56 -2.84
N SER A 174 2.51 -2.27 -3.18
CA SER A 174 2.88 -1.74 -4.51
C SER A 174 2.10 -2.34 -5.67
N ASN A 175 0.90 -2.88 -5.41
CA ASN A 175 0.08 -3.64 -6.38
C ASN A 175 0.77 -4.89 -6.94
N ALA A 176 1.76 -5.42 -6.23
CA ALA A 176 2.63 -6.50 -6.70
C ALA A 176 2.63 -7.71 -5.75
N ILE A 177 2.52 -7.43 -4.45
CA ILE A 177 2.64 -8.40 -3.35
C ILE A 177 1.61 -8.09 -2.25
N SER A 178 1.56 -8.94 -1.23
CA SER A 178 0.65 -8.93 -0.07
C SER A 178 -0.67 -9.68 -0.31
N SER A 179 -1.34 -9.99 0.81
CA SER A 179 -2.61 -10.71 0.83
C SER A 179 -3.56 -10.16 1.91
N ASN A 180 -4.81 -10.63 1.88
CA ASN A 180 -5.84 -10.35 2.87
C ASN A 180 -5.55 -10.94 4.28
N HIS A 181 -4.51 -11.76 4.44
CA HIS A 181 -4.15 -12.37 5.72
C HIS A 181 -2.73 -11.97 6.18
N GLY A 182 -2.12 -10.96 5.54
CA GLY A 182 -0.87 -10.34 5.96
C GLY A 182 0.16 -10.22 4.83
N ASN A 183 1.35 -9.75 5.19
CA ASN A 183 2.45 -9.52 4.25
C ASN A 183 3.80 -10.07 4.74
N CYS A 184 4.84 -9.89 3.93
CA CYS A 184 6.20 -10.32 4.22
C CYS A 184 6.87 -9.57 5.40
N LEU A 185 6.27 -8.50 5.91
CA LEU A 185 6.73 -7.74 7.06
C LEU A 185 6.09 -8.21 8.38
N GLY A 186 5.19 -9.21 8.31
CA GLY A 186 4.73 -9.99 9.44
C GLY A 186 3.49 -9.46 10.16
N TRP A 187 2.87 -8.36 9.71
CA TRP A 187 1.58 -7.90 10.23
C TRP A 187 0.42 -8.59 9.50
N SER A 188 -0.73 -8.74 10.17
CA SER A 188 -1.91 -9.41 9.60
C SER A 188 -3.22 -8.76 10.07
N PRO A 189 -4.12 -8.36 9.15
CA PRO A 189 -5.36 -7.69 9.52
C PRO A 189 -6.36 -8.62 10.23
N THR A 190 -6.15 -9.93 10.17
CA THR A 190 -7.03 -10.97 10.71
C THR A 190 -6.56 -11.54 12.04
N THR A 191 -5.32 -11.29 12.45
CA THR A 191 -4.83 -11.64 13.81
C THR A 191 -5.16 -10.57 14.83
N SER A 192 -5.43 -9.34 14.39
CA SER A 192 -5.88 -8.22 15.21
C SER A 192 -7.39 -8.31 15.49
N GLU A 193 -7.74 -8.82 16.66
CA GLU A 193 -9.14 -8.87 17.14
C GLU A 193 -9.62 -7.55 17.74
N TYR A 194 -8.77 -6.51 17.72
CA TYR A 194 -9.02 -5.22 18.38
C TYR A 194 -10.24 -4.48 17.79
N PHE A 195 -10.49 -4.57 16.48
CA PHE A 195 -11.68 -3.98 15.89
C PHE A 195 -12.97 -4.69 16.33
N ALA A 196 -12.96 -6.02 16.38
CA ALA A 196 -14.10 -6.79 16.89
C ALA A 196 -14.39 -6.45 18.36
N GLN A 197 -13.35 -6.33 19.19
CA GLN A 197 -13.48 -5.86 20.58
C GLN A 197 -14.04 -4.44 20.67
N ALA A 198 -13.69 -3.58 19.72
CA ALA A 198 -14.24 -2.23 19.60
C ALA A 198 -15.64 -2.18 18.96
N GLY A 199 -16.31 -3.33 18.77
CA GLY A 199 -17.68 -3.42 18.24
C GLY A 199 -17.78 -3.18 16.73
N VAL A 200 -16.77 -3.58 15.97
CA VAL A 200 -16.69 -3.39 14.50
C VAL A 200 -16.52 -4.74 13.81
N VAL A 201 -17.22 -4.96 12.70
CA VAL A 201 -16.96 -6.09 11.80
C VAL A 201 -15.80 -5.72 10.89
N SER A 202 -14.69 -6.44 10.99
CA SER A 202 -13.52 -6.28 10.13
C SER A 202 -13.60 -7.26 8.97
N VAL A 203 -13.42 -6.76 7.74
CA VAL A 203 -13.34 -7.55 6.51
C VAL A 203 -12.01 -7.24 5.84
N SER A 204 -11.24 -8.25 5.43
CA SER A 204 -10.05 -8.05 4.60
C SER A 204 -10.20 -8.80 3.29
N ILE A 205 -9.94 -8.12 2.16
CA ILE A 205 -10.20 -8.65 0.82
C ILE A 205 -8.91 -8.92 0.07
N ASN A 206 -8.90 -9.98 -0.76
CA ASN A 206 -7.90 -10.12 -1.81
C ASN A 206 -8.39 -9.41 -3.08
N TYR A 207 -7.44 -8.95 -3.88
CA TYR A 207 -7.66 -8.51 -5.26
C TYR A 207 -6.45 -8.96 -6.09
N ARG A 208 -6.62 -9.20 -7.40
CA ARG A 208 -5.50 -9.63 -8.24
C ARG A 208 -4.38 -8.60 -8.20
N GLN A 209 -3.16 -9.08 -7.95
CA GLN A 209 -1.93 -8.27 -7.93
C GLN A 209 -1.21 -8.35 -9.28
N ASN A 210 -0.13 -7.59 -9.42
CA ASN A 210 0.79 -7.53 -10.56
C ASN A 210 0.06 -7.51 -11.91
N MET A 211 0.68 -8.07 -12.95
CA MET A 211 0.06 -8.20 -14.26
C MET A 211 -1.19 -9.09 -14.30
N HIS A 212 -1.52 -9.85 -13.25
CA HIS A 212 -2.83 -10.51 -13.17
C HIS A 212 -3.97 -9.51 -12.91
N GLY A 213 -3.72 -8.42 -12.18
CA GLY A 213 -4.73 -7.40 -11.86
C GLY A 213 -4.55 -6.07 -12.58
N PHE A 214 -3.32 -5.78 -13.03
CA PHE A 214 -2.89 -4.49 -13.55
C PHE A 214 -2.32 -4.56 -14.97
N ALA A 215 -2.37 -5.72 -15.63
CA ALA A 215 -2.23 -5.74 -17.08
C ALA A 215 -3.41 -5.02 -17.71
N HIS A 216 -3.11 -4.02 -18.55
CA HIS A 216 -4.11 -3.31 -19.33
C HIS A 216 -3.81 -3.56 -20.81
N PHE A 217 -4.73 -4.24 -21.47
CA PHE A 217 -4.76 -4.43 -22.92
C PHE A 217 -6.07 -3.83 -23.45
N PRO A 218 -6.17 -2.48 -23.57
CA PRO A 218 -7.37 -1.81 -24.04
C PRO A 218 -7.91 -2.37 -25.36
N SER A 219 -7.04 -2.67 -26.33
CA SER A 219 -7.45 -3.25 -27.62
C SER A 219 -8.13 -4.62 -27.48
N LEU A 220 -7.88 -5.33 -26.37
CA LEU A 220 -8.45 -6.63 -26.03
C LEU A 220 -9.57 -6.54 -24.98
N GLY A 221 -9.97 -5.33 -24.58
CA GLY A 221 -10.98 -5.09 -23.55
C GLY A 221 -10.54 -5.51 -22.14
N VAL A 222 -9.24 -5.59 -21.88
CA VAL A 222 -8.69 -5.94 -20.56
C VAL A 222 -8.25 -4.66 -19.87
N THR A 223 -9.05 -4.17 -18.91
CA THR A 223 -8.70 -3.00 -18.11
C THR A 223 -9.11 -3.19 -16.65
N ASN A 224 -8.33 -2.60 -15.75
CA ASN A 224 -8.71 -2.35 -14.35
C ASN A 224 -9.20 -3.60 -13.59
N LEU A 225 -8.64 -4.78 -13.87
CA LEU A 225 -9.08 -6.04 -13.26
C LEU A 225 -9.03 -6.01 -11.73
N ALA A 226 -7.95 -5.47 -11.15
CA ALA A 226 -7.82 -5.26 -9.71
C ALA A 226 -8.92 -4.34 -9.13
N LEU A 227 -9.26 -3.24 -9.82
CA LEU A 227 -10.33 -2.34 -9.39
C LEU A 227 -11.70 -3.02 -9.48
N ARG A 228 -11.91 -3.84 -10.51
CA ARG A 228 -13.13 -4.65 -10.67
C ARG A 228 -13.23 -5.72 -9.57
N ASP A 229 -12.11 -6.30 -9.15
CA ASP A 229 -12.08 -7.24 -8.01
C ASP A 229 -12.47 -6.54 -6.70
N MET A 230 -11.94 -5.33 -6.45
CA MET A 230 -12.34 -4.51 -5.29
C MET A 230 -13.84 -4.18 -5.32
N LEU A 231 -14.38 -3.80 -6.48
CA LEU A 231 -15.82 -3.56 -6.65
C LEU A 231 -16.64 -4.84 -6.39
N GLY A 232 -16.19 -5.99 -6.88
CA GLY A 232 -16.83 -7.28 -6.64
C GLY A 232 -16.86 -7.65 -5.16
N ALA A 233 -15.77 -7.41 -4.43
CA ALA A 233 -15.72 -7.63 -3.00
C ALA A 233 -16.65 -6.68 -2.22
N LEU A 234 -16.72 -5.40 -2.62
CA LEU A 234 -17.63 -4.44 -1.99
C LEU A 234 -19.11 -4.74 -2.28
N GLN A 235 -19.41 -5.23 -3.49
CA GLN A 235 -20.75 -5.72 -3.82
C GLN A 235 -21.11 -6.92 -2.95
N TRP A 236 -20.19 -7.88 -2.78
CA TRP A 236 -20.39 -9.00 -1.86
C TRP A 236 -20.64 -8.54 -0.42
N VAL A 237 -19.90 -7.53 0.05
CA VAL A 237 -20.12 -6.95 1.39
C VAL A 237 -21.54 -6.38 1.50
N GLN A 238 -22.03 -5.66 0.49
CA GLN A 238 -23.40 -5.15 0.50
C GLN A 238 -24.45 -6.28 0.56
N ASP A 239 -24.19 -7.37 -0.17
CA ASP A 239 -25.15 -8.48 -0.30
C ASP A 239 -25.16 -9.41 0.93
N GLU A 240 -24.01 -9.66 1.55
CA GLU A 240 -23.85 -10.77 2.52
C GLU A 240 -23.49 -10.34 3.95
N ILE A 241 -22.94 -9.13 4.18
CA ILE A 241 -22.30 -8.84 5.48
C ILE A 241 -23.25 -8.86 6.69
N ARG A 242 -24.56 -8.70 6.44
CA ARG A 242 -25.61 -8.82 7.47
C ARG A 242 -25.63 -10.19 8.12
N THR A 243 -25.36 -11.25 7.35
CA THR A 243 -25.23 -12.63 7.83
C THR A 243 -24.11 -12.80 8.86
N PHE A 244 -23.14 -11.89 8.85
CA PHE A 244 -21.98 -11.88 9.73
C PHE A 244 -22.09 -10.81 10.83
N GLY A 245 -23.29 -10.23 11.02
CA GLY A 245 -23.60 -9.21 12.02
C GLY A 245 -23.19 -7.78 11.64
N GLY A 246 -22.83 -7.56 10.37
CA GLY A 246 -22.46 -6.24 9.86
C GLY A 246 -23.64 -5.45 9.30
N ASP A 247 -23.53 -4.13 9.36
CA ASP A 247 -24.46 -3.19 8.76
C ASP A 247 -23.97 -2.75 7.38
N ALA A 248 -24.60 -3.27 6.33
CA ALA A 248 -24.32 -2.91 4.95
C ALA A 248 -24.54 -1.40 4.66
N SER A 249 -25.37 -0.72 5.45
CA SER A 249 -25.57 0.74 5.36
C SER A 249 -24.53 1.56 6.13
N ASN A 250 -23.58 0.90 6.81
CA ASN A 250 -22.53 1.55 7.58
C ASN A 250 -21.16 0.93 7.30
N VAL A 251 -20.77 0.98 6.02
CA VAL A 251 -19.50 0.44 5.52
C VAL A 251 -18.43 1.53 5.41
N THR A 252 -17.25 1.27 5.95
CA THR A 252 -16.04 2.09 5.85
C THR A 252 -14.98 1.33 5.09
N ILE A 253 -14.48 1.87 3.98
CA ILE A 253 -13.31 1.30 3.29
C ILE A 253 -12.05 1.96 3.81
N TYR A 254 -10.98 1.20 3.95
CA TYR A 254 -9.68 1.73 4.36
C TYR A 254 -8.54 0.91 3.78
N GLY A 255 -7.40 1.55 3.54
CA GLY A 255 -6.26 0.91 2.92
C GLY A 255 -5.01 1.75 3.04
N GLU A 256 -3.87 1.08 2.98
CA GLU A 256 -2.54 1.67 3.08
C GLU A 256 -1.77 1.54 1.76
N SER A 257 -0.92 2.53 1.46
CA SER A 257 -0.07 2.52 0.26
C SER A 257 -0.93 2.35 -1.02
N ALA A 258 -0.62 1.34 -1.83
CA ALA A 258 -1.38 0.95 -3.00
C ALA A 258 -2.87 0.64 -2.70
N GLY A 259 -3.17 0.10 -1.51
CA GLY A 259 -4.54 -0.07 -1.03
C GLY A 259 -5.21 1.27 -0.72
N GLY A 260 -4.45 2.24 -0.19
CA GLY A 260 -4.89 3.63 -0.04
C GLY A 260 -5.17 4.32 -1.37
N VAL A 261 -4.34 4.07 -2.40
CA VAL A 261 -4.61 4.49 -3.79
C VAL A 261 -5.90 3.84 -4.30
N GLY A 262 -6.12 2.56 -4.00
CA GLY A 262 -7.38 1.86 -4.29
C GLY A 262 -8.59 2.54 -3.64
N VAL A 263 -8.51 2.91 -2.36
CA VAL A 263 -9.56 3.66 -1.66
C VAL A 263 -9.81 5.02 -2.33
N ALA A 264 -8.76 5.79 -2.63
CA ALA A 264 -8.88 7.06 -3.33
C ALA A 264 -9.51 6.89 -4.73
N THR A 265 -9.18 5.82 -5.43
CA THR A 265 -9.76 5.47 -6.74
C THR A 265 -11.24 5.11 -6.61
N LEU A 266 -11.62 4.37 -5.56
CA LEU A 266 -13.03 4.01 -5.29
C LEU A 266 -13.89 5.24 -4.92
N LEU A 267 -13.31 6.27 -4.29
CA LEU A 267 -13.99 7.56 -4.07
C LEU A 267 -14.36 8.27 -5.39
N ALA A 268 -13.59 8.04 -6.46
CA ALA A 268 -13.85 8.56 -7.80
C ALA A 268 -14.72 7.65 -8.66
N CYS A 269 -14.76 6.35 -8.36
CA CYS A 269 -15.42 5.33 -9.17
C CYS A 269 -16.96 5.44 -9.08
N PRO A 270 -17.67 5.67 -10.20
CA PRO A 270 -19.13 5.77 -10.20
C PRO A 270 -19.82 4.51 -9.66
N GLY A 271 -19.31 3.32 -10.03
CA GLY A 271 -19.85 2.03 -9.60
C GLY A 271 -19.68 1.75 -8.10
N ALA A 272 -18.78 2.46 -7.41
CA ALA A 272 -18.55 2.29 -5.98
C ALA A 272 -19.40 3.22 -5.10
N ARG A 273 -20.08 4.22 -5.69
CA ARG A 273 -20.73 5.33 -4.95
C ARG A 273 -21.66 4.86 -3.83
N MET A 274 -22.39 3.76 -4.03
CA MET A 274 -23.36 3.22 -3.07
C MET A 274 -22.83 2.02 -2.28
N LEU A 275 -21.60 1.56 -2.54
CA LEU A 275 -21.07 0.34 -1.91
C LEU A 275 -20.38 0.61 -0.57
N PHE A 276 -20.06 1.87 -0.26
CA PHE A 276 -19.48 2.27 1.01
C PHE A 276 -19.90 3.69 1.40
N HIS A 277 -19.70 4.03 2.67
CA HIS A 277 -20.25 5.24 3.28
C HIS A 277 -19.17 6.17 3.82
N LYS A 278 -18.01 5.62 4.19
CA LYS A 278 -16.87 6.32 4.78
C LYS A 278 -15.55 5.79 4.21
N ALA A 279 -14.52 6.62 4.21
CA ALA A 279 -13.20 6.21 3.70
C ALA A 279 -12.07 6.66 4.63
N ILE A 280 -11.04 5.81 4.77
CA ILE A 280 -9.77 6.17 5.39
C ILE A 280 -8.65 5.90 4.38
N VAL A 281 -7.93 6.93 3.98
CA VAL A 281 -6.83 6.83 3.02
C VAL A 281 -5.52 6.96 3.79
N GLN A 282 -4.77 5.86 3.88
CA GLN A 282 -3.49 5.83 4.58
C GLN A 282 -2.36 5.80 3.56
N SER A 283 -1.54 6.85 3.52
CA SER A 283 -0.37 6.94 2.63
C SER A 283 -0.69 6.60 1.16
N GLY A 284 -1.89 6.97 0.70
CA GLY A 284 -2.43 6.63 -0.62
C GLY A 284 -2.52 7.84 -1.53
N ALA A 285 -1.65 7.94 -2.52
CA ALA A 285 -1.56 9.07 -3.43
C ALA A 285 -2.51 8.94 -4.64
N ILE A 286 -3.44 9.89 -4.82
CA ILE A 286 -4.34 9.92 -6.00
C ILE A 286 -3.63 10.26 -7.32
N SER A 287 -2.34 10.61 -7.29
CA SER A 287 -1.51 10.86 -8.47
C SER A 287 -0.88 9.59 -9.06
N ALA A 288 -1.01 8.44 -8.40
CA ALA A 288 -0.47 7.16 -8.85
C ALA A 288 -1.43 6.40 -9.80
N LEU A 289 -1.92 7.08 -10.85
CA LEU A 289 -2.78 6.51 -11.88
C LEU A 289 -2.22 6.76 -13.29
N SER A 290 -2.60 5.90 -14.24
CA SER A 290 -2.25 6.05 -15.66
C SER A 290 -3.48 6.44 -16.49
N ARG A 291 -3.26 7.16 -17.58
CA ARG A 291 -4.31 7.43 -18.56
C ARG A 291 -4.50 6.25 -19.50
N LEU A 292 -5.72 6.05 -20.00
CA LEU A 292 -6.01 5.04 -21.01
C LEU A 292 -5.22 5.27 -22.31
N ASP A 293 -5.11 6.51 -22.79
CA ASP A 293 -4.36 6.87 -24.01
C ASP A 293 -2.87 6.45 -23.95
N TYR A 294 -2.24 6.60 -22.78
CA TYR A 294 -0.89 6.10 -22.52
C TYR A 294 -0.82 4.58 -22.63
N ARG A 295 -1.84 3.86 -22.12
CA ARG A 295 -1.89 2.39 -22.24
C ARG A 295 -2.00 1.93 -23.67
N GLU A 296 -2.90 2.54 -24.43
CA GLU A 296 -3.05 2.25 -25.86
C GLU A 296 -1.74 2.49 -26.62
N HIS A 297 -0.98 3.51 -26.24
CA HIS A 297 0.31 3.81 -26.86
C HIS A 297 1.39 2.73 -26.60
N VAL A 298 1.48 2.20 -25.37
CA VAL A 298 2.51 1.21 -24.99
C VAL A 298 2.07 -0.24 -25.20
N GLU A 299 0.77 -0.51 -25.32
CA GLU A 299 0.19 -1.84 -25.49
C GLU A 299 0.87 -2.69 -26.58
N PRO A 300 1.24 -2.16 -27.77
CA PRO A 300 1.90 -2.95 -28.80
C PRO A 300 3.21 -3.61 -28.35
N ASP A 301 4.01 -2.94 -27.49
CA ASP A 301 5.26 -3.49 -26.97
C ASP A 301 4.99 -4.65 -26.01
N TYR A 302 3.93 -4.54 -25.20
CA TYR A 302 3.48 -5.61 -24.31
C TYR A 302 2.97 -6.81 -25.09
N VAL A 303 2.13 -6.58 -26.10
CA VAL A 303 1.62 -7.62 -27.00
C VAL A 303 2.78 -8.37 -27.67
N ALA A 304 3.79 -7.65 -28.18
CA ALA A 304 4.97 -8.25 -28.79
C ALA A 304 5.80 -9.07 -27.79
N ALA A 305 6.00 -8.56 -26.57
CA ALA A 305 6.72 -9.28 -25.51
C ALA A 305 5.98 -10.57 -25.10
N ILE A 306 4.66 -10.52 -24.97
CA ILE A 306 3.80 -11.67 -24.64
C ILE A 306 3.83 -12.69 -25.77
N ALA A 307 3.68 -12.27 -27.03
CA ALA A 307 3.72 -13.17 -28.18
C ALA A 307 5.06 -13.92 -28.26
N LYS A 308 6.18 -13.20 -28.04
CA LYS A 308 7.52 -13.79 -27.99
C LYS A 308 7.68 -14.79 -26.83
N ALA A 309 7.22 -14.45 -25.63
CA ALA A 309 7.38 -15.28 -24.44
C ALA A 309 6.50 -16.53 -24.46
N THR A 310 5.31 -16.43 -25.07
CA THR A 310 4.34 -17.53 -25.14
C THR A 310 4.48 -18.38 -26.40
N GLY A 311 5.22 -17.89 -27.40
CA GLY A 311 5.33 -18.53 -28.71
C GLY A 311 4.11 -18.34 -29.59
N CYS A 312 3.21 -17.41 -29.24
CA CYS A 312 2.07 -17.03 -30.08
C CYS A 312 2.60 -16.42 -31.39
N ARG A 313 2.22 -17.03 -32.53
CA ARG A 313 2.66 -16.61 -33.88
C ARG A 313 1.59 -15.82 -34.64
N GLU A 314 0.36 -15.86 -34.15
CA GLU A 314 -0.79 -15.16 -34.71
C GLU A 314 -0.97 -13.81 -34.01
N GLU A 315 -1.84 -12.97 -34.55
CA GLU A 315 -2.24 -11.73 -33.88
C GLU A 315 -2.86 -12.05 -32.52
N LEU A 316 -2.42 -11.34 -31.47
CA LEU A 316 -2.89 -11.58 -30.11
C LEU A 316 -4.31 -11.01 -29.94
N THR A 317 -5.31 -11.79 -30.35
CA THR A 317 -6.72 -11.48 -30.12
C THR A 317 -7.13 -11.79 -28.68
N ARG A 318 -8.32 -11.31 -28.28
CA ARG A 318 -8.89 -11.66 -26.97
C ARG A 318 -9.01 -13.17 -26.75
N SER A 319 -9.52 -13.89 -27.74
CA SER A 319 -9.65 -15.35 -27.68
C SER A 319 -8.30 -16.06 -27.61
N ALA A 320 -7.27 -15.53 -28.30
CA ALA A 320 -5.93 -16.08 -28.22
C ALA A 320 -5.36 -15.90 -26.81
N LEU A 321 -5.49 -14.69 -26.23
CA LEU A 321 -5.03 -14.39 -24.87
C LEU A 321 -5.64 -15.31 -23.80
N ASP A 322 -6.93 -15.60 -23.90
CA ASP A 322 -7.64 -16.51 -22.98
C ASP A 322 -7.13 -17.96 -23.07
N GLY A 323 -6.55 -18.37 -24.20
CA GLY A 323 -5.94 -19.68 -24.42
C GLY A 323 -4.46 -19.79 -24.03
N LEU A 324 -3.80 -18.67 -23.69
CA LEU A 324 -2.40 -18.67 -23.30
C LEU A 324 -2.21 -19.06 -21.82
N ASP A 325 -1.01 -19.53 -21.52
CA ASP A 325 -0.56 -19.70 -20.13
C ASP A 325 -0.45 -18.32 -19.46
N GLY A 326 -1.41 -18.04 -18.60
CA GLY A 326 -1.55 -16.74 -17.97
C GLY A 326 -0.39 -16.34 -17.06
N GLU A 327 0.35 -17.29 -16.50
CA GLU A 327 1.56 -17.00 -15.73
C GLU A 327 2.66 -16.48 -16.65
N LYS A 328 2.81 -17.09 -17.84
CA LYS A 328 3.78 -16.63 -18.83
C LYS A 328 3.42 -15.25 -19.36
N VAL A 329 2.14 -14.98 -19.58
CA VAL A 329 1.65 -13.65 -19.98
C VAL A 329 2.01 -12.62 -18.91
N ALA A 330 1.61 -12.87 -17.66
CA ALA A 330 1.85 -11.95 -16.55
C ALA A 330 3.36 -11.72 -16.32
N PHE A 331 4.16 -12.79 -16.40
CA PHE A 331 5.62 -12.71 -16.30
C PHE A 331 6.24 -11.88 -17.44
N ALA A 332 5.81 -12.08 -18.68
CA ALA A 332 6.33 -11.35 -19.84
C ALA A 332 6.03 -9.85 -19.74
N ALA A 333 4.80 -9.49 -19.37
CA ALA A 333 4.40 -8.12 -19.15
C ALA A 333 5.17 -7.49 -17.97
N GLY A 334 5.33 -8.22 -16.86
CA GLY A 334 6.12 -7.78 -15.71
C GLY A 334 7.60 -7.57 -16.04
N ALA A 335 8.18 -8.42 -16.88
CA ALA A 335 9.57 -8.30 -17.31
C ALA A 335 9.81 -7.06 -18.18
N LEU A 336 8.87 -6.75 -19.09
CA LEU A 336 8.93 -5.54 -19.93
C LEU A 336 8.80 -4.28 -19.07
N SER A 337 7.80 -4.25 -18.20
CA SER A 337 7.57 -3.14 -17.26
C SER A 337 8.82 -2.85 -16.41
N ASN A 338 9.43 -3.90 -15.85
CA ASN A 338 10.68 -3.77 -15.10
C ASN A 338 11.89 -3.33 -15.94
N SER A 339 11.89 -3.59 -17.25
CA SER A 339 12.92 -3.10 -18.17
C SER A 339 12.78 -1.60 -18.42
N LEU A 340 11.54 -1.12 -18.56
CA LEU A 340 11.23 0.31 -18.72
C LEU A 340 11.65 1.12 -17.49
N LEU A 341 11.50 0.58 -16.27
CA LEU A 341 12.02 1.21 -15.05
C LEU A 341 13.53 1.49 -15.12
N LYS A 342 14.32 0.52 -15.62
CA LYS A 342 15.78 0.64 -15.72
C LYS A 342 16.22 1.65 -16.79
N THR A 343 15.44 1.78 -17.85
CA THR A 343 15.72 2.68 -18.98
C THR A 343 15.22 4.10 -18.74
N HIS A 344 14.12 4.27 -17.99
CA HIS A 344 13.52 5.57 -17.68
C HIS A 344 13.82 6.09 -16.26
N HIS A 345 14.60 5.35 -15.46
CA HIS A 345 15.06 5.75 -14.12
C HIS A 345 13.92 6.18 -13.16
N ILE A 346 12.80 5.48 -13.22
CA ILE A 346 11.62 5.72 -12.37
C ILE A 346 11.90 5.14 -10.97
N LEU A 347 11.68 5.95 -9.93
CA LEU A 347 12.01 5.62 -8.54
C LEU A 347 10.88 4.92 -7.75
N CYS A 348 9.64 4.99 -8.25
CA CYS A 348 8.46 4.35 -7.64
C CYS A 348 7.94 3.20 -8.51
N SER A 349 6.91 2.48 -8.01
CA SER A 349 6.23 1.36 -8.70
C SER A 349 6.06 1.64 -10.20
N PRO A 350 6.29 0.65 -11.09
CA PRO A 350 6.17 0.90 -12.51
C PRO A 350 4.78 1.45 -12.83
N PRO A 351 4.67 2.36 -13.81
CA PRO A 351 3.39 2.94 -14.21
C PRO A 351 2.37 1.84 -14.48
N ASP A 352 2.85 0.71 -14.98
CA ASP A 352 2.15 -0.52 -15.34
C ASP A 352 1.43 -1.25 -14.20
N TYR A 353 1.71 -0.91 -12.94
CA TYR A 353 0.95 -1.40 -11.79
C TYR A 353 -0.05 -0.38 -11.23
N HIS A 354 -0.37 0.65 -12.02
CA HIS A 354 -1.39 1.62 -11.65
C HIS A 354 -2.77 1.26 -12.21
N HIS A 355 -3.80 1.68 -11.47
CA HIS A 355 -5.15 1.80 -12.05
C HIS A 355 -5.11 2.77 -13.23
N ILE A 356 -6.01 2.55 -14.19
CA ILE A 356 -6.15 3.45 -15.34
C ILE A 356 -7.45 4.24 -15.24
N PHE A 357 -7.46 5.46 -15.76
CA PHE A 357 -8.68 6.23 -15.96
C PHE A 357 -8.90 6.56 -17.43
N GLY A 358 -10.16 6.82 -17.77
CA GLY A 358 -10.66 6.95 -19.14
C GLY A 358 -11.37 5.70 -19.66
N ASP A 359 -11.48 4.63 -18.84
CA ASP A 359 -12.23 3.41 -19.19
C ASP A 359 -13.67 3.44 -18.67
N ASP A 360 -14.41 2.33 -18.82
CA ASP A 360 -15.80 2.20 -18.39
C ASP A 360 -15.99 2.27 -16.87
N VAL A 361 -15.00 1.83 -16.08
CA VAL A 361 -15.10 1.77 -14.61
C VAL A 361 -14.67 3.08 -13.98
N LEU A 362 -13.65 3.73 -14.54
CA LEU A 362 -13.09 4.97 -14.05
C LEU A 362 -13.01 5.99 -15.20
N PRO A 363 -14.15 6.55 -15.64
CA PRO A 363 -14.22 7.35 -16.87
C PRO A 363 -13.54 8.72 -16.79
N ARG A 364 -13.26 9.20 -15.59
CA ARG A 364 -12.64 10.52 -15.35
C ARG A 364 -11.42 10.36 -14.47
N GLU A 365 -10.50 11.30 -14.63
CA GLU A 365 -9.38 11.44 -13.71
C GLU A 365 -9.89 11.57 -12.27
N PRO A 366 -9.41 10.76 -11.31
CA PRO A 366 -9.99 10.68 -9.98
C PRO A 366 -10.09 12.02 -9.23
N HIS A 367 -9.05 12.85 -9.31
CA HIS A 367 -9.07 14.18 -8.70
C HIS A 367 -10.22 15.05 -9.22
N GLN A 368 -10.45 15.03 -10.54
CA GLN A 368 -11.54 15.79 -11.17
C GLN A 368 -12.91 15.21 -10.81
N ALA A 369 -13.03 13.88 -10.76
CA ALA A 369 -14.27 13.22 -10.35
C ALA A 369 -14.66 13.55 -8.92
N ILE A 370 -13.69 13.53 -8.00
CA ILE A 370 -13.89 13.86 -6.59
C ILE A 370 -14.23 15.33 -6.42
N ALA A 371 -13.49 16.25 -7.06
CA ALA A 371 -13.79 17.67 -7.06
C ALA A 371 -15.17 17.99 -7.66
N ALA A 372 -15.68 17.14 -8.57
CA ALA A 372 -17.03 17.23 -9.12
C ALA A 372 -18.11 16.56 -8.24
N GLY A 373 -17.76 16.07 -7.04
CA GLY A 373 -18.72 15.54 -6.08
C GLY A 373 -18.99 14.03 -6.17
N SER A 374 -18.10 13.23 -6.76
CA SER A 374 -18.23 11.76 -6.74
C SER A 374 -18.27 11.21 -5.30
N ALA A 375 -17.55 11.86 -4.37
CA ALA A 375 -17.47 11.54 -2.94
C ALA A 375 -18.35 12.43 -2.05
N ALA A 376 -19.28 13.21 -2.62
CA ALA A 376 -20.09 14.17 -1.88
C ALA A 376 -20.79 13.55 -0.66
N GLY A 377 -20.73 14.24 0.48
CA GLY A 377 -21.34 13.84 1.75
C GLY A 377 -20.65 12.68 2.50
N LYS A 378 -19.63 12.02 1.92
CA LYS A 378 -18.91 10.93 2.59
C LYS A 378 -17.87 11.47 3.58
N PRO A 379 -17.87 11.07 4.86
CA PRO A 379 -16.77 11.39 5.77
C PRO A 379 -15.48 10.69 5.31
N VAL A 380 -14.35 11.41 5.36
CA VAL A 380 -13.03 10.89 4.97
C VAL A 380 -11.98 11.24 6.00
N MET A 381 -11.13 10.27 6.34
CA MET A 381 -9.94 10.48 7.16
C MET A 381 -8.68 10.23 6.33
N LEU A 382 -7.73 11.15 6.40
CA LEU A 382 -6.46 11.11 5.66
C LEU A 382 -5.32 10.87 6.63
N ILE A 383 -4.51 9.84 6.41
CA ILE A 383 -3.41 9.46 7.29
C ILE A 383 -2.12 9.42 6.49
N SER A 384 -1.04 9.95 7.06
CA SER A 384 0.31 9.83 6.51
C SER A 384 1.30 9.55 7.62
N THR A 385 2.47 9.04 7.26
CA THR A 385 3.57 8.85 8.21
C THR A 385 4.56 10.02 8.12
N ALA A 386 5.24 10.35 9.22
CA ALA A 386 6.15 11.50 9.27
C ALA A 386 7.40 11.33 8.39
N SER A 387 7.72 10.10 7.97
CA SER A 387 8.91 9.78 7.18
C SER A 387 8.66 8.75 6.08
N GLU A 388 7.63 8.94 5.24
CA GLU A 388 7.22 8.01 4.17
C GLU A 388 8.38 7.42 3.35
N SER A 389 9.41 8.21 3.04
CA SER A 389 10.52 7.76 2.19
C SER A 389 11.57 6.89 2.89
N ASP A 390 11.55 6.79 4.21
CA ASP A 390 12.58 6.09 5.00
C ASP A 390 12.63 4.60 4.68
N ILE A 391 11.52 4.00 4.25
CA ILE A 391 11.45 2.59 3.86
C ILE A 391 12.40 2.26 2.68
N MET A 392 12.62 3.20 1.76
CA MET A 392 13.42 2.98 0.54
C MET A 392 14.92 3.02 0.80
N VAL A 393 15.30 3.66 1.89
CA VAL A 393 16.68 3.93 2.24
C VAL A 393 17.12 3.08 3.45
N MET A 394 16.22 2.22 3.94
CA MET A 394 16.45 1.24 4.97
C MET A 394 17.66 0.33 4.67
N GLY A 395 18.54 0.18 5.67
CA GLY A 395 19.75 -0.66 5.57
C GLY A 395 20.98 0.02 4.96
N MET A 396 20.87 1.28 4.48
CA MET A 396 21.99 2.04 3.96
C MET A 396 22.59 2.99 5.04
N GLY A 397 23.92 3.13 5.09
CA GLY A 397 24.57 4.04 6.05
C GLY A 397 24.37 5.52 5.69
N LYS A 398 24.25 6.42 6.68
CA LYS A 398 23.92 7.87 6.54
C LYS A 398 24.61 8.61 5.37
N ARG A 399 25.88 8.31 5.06
CA ARG A 399 26.62 8.94 3.93
C ARG A 399 26.13 8.49 2.55
N ILE A 400 25.73 7.24 2.42
CA ILE A 400 25.14 6.67 1.19
C ILE A 400 23.74 7.27 1.00
N MET A 401 22.98 7.42 2.10
CA MET A 401 21.64 8.01 2.12
C MET A 401 21.62 9.42 1.51
N SER A 402 22.49 10.30 1.99
CA SER A 402 22.57 11.69 1.53
C SER A 402 22.96 11.79 0.04
N TRP A 403 23.83 10.90 -0.43
CA TRP A 403 24.22 10.85 -1.85
C TRP A 403 23.08 10.36 -2.75
N VAL A 404 22.39 9.28 -2.36
CA VAL A 404 21.21 8.74 -3.07
C VAL A 404 20.09 9.77 -3.08
N ALA A 405 19.78 10.39 -1.95
CA ALA A 405 18.79 11.46 -1.83
C ALA A 405 19.08 12.65 -2.76
N SER A 406 20.33 13.12 -2.77
CA SER A 406 20.77 14.21 -3.66
C SER A 406 20.68 13.82 -5.13
N PHE A 407 20.86 12.54 -5.45
CA PHE A 407 20.65 12.01 -6.80
C PHE A 407 19.15 11.99 -7.14
N VAL A 408 18.31 11.41 -6.28
CA VAL A 408 16.84 11.37 -6.44
C VAL A 408 16.24 12.76 -6.62
N ALA A 409 16.60 13.72 -5.78
CA ALA A 409 16.07 15.07 -5.85
C ALA A 409 16.41 15.77 -7.17
N ARG A 410 17.63 15.56 -7.69
CA ARG A 410 18.03 16.07 -9.01
C ARG A 410 17.27 15.42 -10.15
N PHE A 411 16.82 14.18 -10.01
CA PHE A 411 16.04 13.48 -11.04
C PHE A 411 14.55 13.85 -10.99
N ALA A 412 13.95 13.90 -9.80
CA ALA A 412 12.57 14.35 -9.63
C ALA A 412 12.38 15.77 -10.21
N LEU A 413 13.34 16.67 -9.96
CA LEU A 413 13.33 18.05 -10.49
C LEU A 413 13.57 18.17 -12.01
N ARG A 414 14.04 17.12 -12.69
CA ARG A 414 14.10 17.09 -14.17
C ARG A 414 12.74 16.86 -14.82
N GLY A 415 11.66 16.75 -14.03
CA GLY A 415 10.33 16.44 -14.55
C GLY A 415 10.10 14.96 -14.81
N VAL A 416 10.98 14.09 -14.32
CA VAL A 416 10.83 12.61 -14.36
C VAL A 416 10.00 12.11 -13.17
N GLY A 417 9.57 13.01 -12.27
CA GLY A 417 8.68 12.69 -11.16
C GLY A 417 7.26 12.42 -11.63
N CYS A 418 6.81 11.17 -11.47
CA CYS A 418 5.42 10.65 -11.42
C CYS A 418 4.37 11.14 -12.43
N SER A 419 4.70 11.97 -13.41
CA SER A 419 3.80 12.44 -14.47
C SER A 419 4.48 12.26 -15.82
N PHE A 420 4.09 11.20 -16.53
CA PHE A 420 4.63 10.76 -17.83
C PHE A 420 4.24 11.64 -19.02
N LEU A 421 3.79 12.87 -18.79
CA LEU A 421 3.30 13.74 -19.86
C LEU A 421 4.41 14.49 -20.62
N THR A 422 5.69 14.21 -20.38
CA THR A 422 6.76 14.83 -21.20
C THR A 422 8.02 13.97 -21.28
N PRO A 423 8.56 13.73 -22.49
CA PRO A 423 9.86 13.14 -22.69
C PRO A 423 10.97 13.92 -21.96
N PRO A 424 12.04 13.25 -21.48
CA PRO A 424 13.19 13.88 -20.80
C PRO A 424 13.86 15.02 -21.60
N ASP A 425 13.61 15.06 -22.90
CA ASP A 425 14.31 15.87 -23.88
C ASP A 425 13.77 17.31 -23.95
N GLU A 426 12.54 17.57 -23.46
CA GLU A 426 11.92 18.90 -23.50
C GLU A 426 12.19 19.77 -22.26
N ALA A 427 12.70 19.21 -21.16
CA ALA A 427 12.89 19.98 -19.92
C ALA A 427 14.12 20.91 -19.96
N GLY A 428 15.07 20.74 -20.89
CA GLY A 428 16.09 21.73 -21.27
C GLY A 428 16.98 22.36 -20.16
N LEU A 429 16.86 21.96 -18.90
CA LEU A 429 17.44 22.69 -17.78
C LEU A 429 18.94 22.38 -17.60
N PRO A 430 19.81 23.40 -17.50
CA PRO A 430 21.24 23.20 -17.25
C PRO A 430 21.46 22.46 -15.92
N SER A 431 22.35 21.46 -15.91
CA SER A 431 22.65 20.65 -14.71
C SER A 431 23.10 21.47 -13.48
N GLY A 432 23.58 22.70 -13.68
CA GLY A 432 23.92 23.64 -12.61
C GLY A 432 22.69 24.18 -11.86
N ALA A 433 21.64 24.57 -12.58
CA ALA A 433 20.41 25.13 -11.99
C ALA A 433 19.72 24.10 -11.09
N LEU A 434 19.67 22.82 -11.51
CA LEU A 434 19.12 21.75 -10.68
C LEU A 434 19.94 21.48 -9.42
N ARG A 435 21.28 21.54 -9.50
CA ARG A 435 22.13 21.37 -8.31
C ARG A 435 21.87 22.48 -7.29
N SER A 436 21.74 23.72 -7.76
CA SER A 436 21.41 24.86 -6.92
C SER A 436 20.00 24.77 -6.34
N ALA A 437 19.00 24.36 -7.14
CA ALA A 437 17.62 24.16 -6.65
C ALA A 437 17.55 23.09 -5.54
N VAL A 438 18.24 21.95 -5.70
CA VAL A 438 18.30 20.92 -4.64
C VAL A 438 18.97 21.45 -3.38
N ALA A 439 20.06 22.22 -3.51
CA ALA A 439 20.76 22.80 -2.37
C ALA A 439 19.88 23.80 -1.62
N ASP A 440 19.22 24.71 -2.35
CA ASP A 440 18.31 25.71 -1.78
C ASP A 440 17.10 25.06 -1.10
N LEU A 441 16.50 24.04 -1.71
CA LEU A 441 15.42 23.27 -1.09
C LEU A 441 15.90 22.58 0.18
N THR A 442 17.03 21.87 0.12
CA THR A 442 17.59 21.16 1.28
C THR A 442 17.81 22.12 2.45
N ALA A 443 18.46 23.26 2.21
CA ALA A 443 18.72 24.27 3.23
C ALA A 443 17.43 24.92 3.75
N GLY A 444 16.45 25.15 2.87
CA GLY A 444 15.13 25.66 3.28
C GLY A 444 14.38 24.66 4.15
N PHE A 445 14.40 23.37 3.83
CA PHE A 445 13.79 22.32 4.64
C PHE A 445 14.45 22.19 6.02
N ASP A 446 15.78 22.31 6.10
CA ASP A 446 16.54 22.38 7.36
C ASP A 446 16.08 23.57 8.23
N ALA A 447 15.76 24.71 7.62
CA ALA A 447 15.31 25.90 8.33
C ALA A 447 13.84 25.82 8.80
N ILE A 448 12.99 25.03 8.14
CA ILE A 448 11.57 24.88 8.50
C ILE A 448 11.40 23.96 9.71
N ASP A 449 12.19 22.89 9.84
CA ASP A 449 12.15 21.94 10.96
C ASP A 449 13.50 21.24 11.09
N THR A 450 14.09 21.32 12.28
CA THR A 450 15.42 20.80 12.57
C THR A 450 15.42 19.33 13.03
N ARG A 451 14.24 18.72 13.20
CA ARG A 451 14.08 17.33 13.69
C ARG A 451 14.54 16.28 12.68
N GLN A 452 14.48 16.58 11.39
CA GLN A 452 14.99 15.73 10.31
C GLN A 452 15.96 16.51 9.44
N PRO A 453 17.04 15.89 8.93
CA PRO A 453 17.88 16.52 7.93
C PRO A 453 17.06 16.97 6.71
N GLY A 454 17.31 18.18 6.22
CA GLY A 454 16.56 18.80 5.12
C GLY A 454 16.61 18.00 3.83
N TRP A 455 17.64 17.18 3.61
CA TRP A 455 17.70 16.27 2.46
C TRP A 455 16.68 15.13 2.59
N GLN A 456 16.49 14.60 3.80
CA GLN A 456 15.55 13.52 4.08
C GLN A 456 14.13 14.04 3.94
N ARG A 457 13.91 15.27 4.41
CA ARG A 457 12.64 15.97 4.26
C ARG A 457 12.34 16.35 2.80
N LEU A 458 13.34 16.78 2.04
CA LEU A 458 13.21 16.99 0.59
C LEU A 458 12.84 15.70 -0.12
N VAL A 459 13.48 14.57 0.23
CA VAL A 459 13.13 13.26 -0.32
C VAL A 459 11.72 12.85 0.13
N ASN A 460 11.34 13.03 1.39
CA ASN A 460 9.98 12.83 1.90
C ASN A 460 8.95 13.74 1.22
N TYR A 461 9.33 14.95 0.79
CA TYR A 461 8.46 15.88 0.08
C TYR A 461 8.32 15.48 -1.39
N LEU A 462 9.41 15.04 -2.03
CA LEU A 462 9.44 14.59 -3.43
C LEU A 462 8.83 13.20 -3.64
N PHE A 463 9.13 12.25 -2.76
CA PHE A 463 8.40 10.97 -2.63
C PHE A 463 7.06 11.17 -1.94
N GLY A 464 6.86 12.30 -1.28
CA GLY A 464 5.64 12.81 -0.70
C GLY A 464 4.54 13.10 -1.71
N THR A 465 4.50 12.34 -2.80
CA THR A 465 3.24 11.90 -3.38
C THR A 465 2.21 11.50 -2.30
N CYS A 466 2.59 11.05 -1.10
CA CYS A 466 1.65 10.98 0.02
C CYS A 466 1.29 12.38 0.58
N GLY A 467 2.19 13.16 1.18
CA GLY A 467 1.82 14.47 1.75
C GLY A 467 1.17 15.47 0.77
N VAL A 468 1.75 15.64 -0.43
CA VAL A 468 1.24 16.54 -1.48
C VAL A 468 0.02 15.96 -2.18
N ALA A 469 -0.02 14.67 -2.55
CA ALA A 469 -1.21 14.13 -3.22
C ALA A 469 -2.35 13.83 -2.24
N VAL A 470 -2.07 13.57 -0.96
CA VAL A 470 -3.09 13.57 0.12
C VAL A 470 -3.60 14.99 0.34
N SER A 471 -2.76 16.03 0.20
CA SER A 471 -3.23 17.42 0.19
C SER A 471 -4.10 17.75 -1.03
N ARG A 472 -3.72 17.32 -2.24
CA ARG A 472 -4.58 17.45 -3.44
C ARG A 472 -5.89 16.66 -3.31
N LEU A 473 -5.82 15.46 -2.74
CA LEU A 473 -7.03 14.68 -2.44
C LEU A 473 -7.90 15.44 -1.43
N ALA A 474 -7.31 16.03 -0.40
CA ALA A 474 -8.02 16.86 0.57
C ALA A 474 -8.69 18.08 -0.09
N GLU A 475 -7.98 18.78 -0.99
CA GLU A 475 -8.52 19.89 -1.78
C GLU A 475 -9.68 19.45 -2.66
N ALA A 476 -9.53 18.34 -3.39
CA ALA A 476 -10.59 17.78 -4.23
C ALA A 476 -11.82 17.37 -3.39
N LEU A 477 -11.61 16.74 -2.24
CA LEU A 477 -12.68 16.35 -1.31
C LEU A 477 -13.41 17.58 -0.75
N GLY A 478 -12.66 18.62 -0.38
CA GLY A 478 -13.21 19.91 0.06
C GLY A 478 -14.03 20.59 -1.03
N ALA A 479 -13.49 20.68 -2.25
CA ALA A 479 -14.18 21.26 -3.40
C ALA A 479 -15.43 20.48 -3.82
N GLY A 480 -15.38 19.15 -3.73
CA GLY A 480 -16.48 18.24 -4.08
C GLY A 480 -17.57 18.11 -3.02
N GLY A 481 -17.47 18.81 -1.89
CA GLY A 481 -18.45 18.74 -0.81
C GLY A 481 -18.50 17.38 -0.12
N ALA A 482 -17.34 16.77 0.14
CA ALA A 482 -17.24 15.61 1.03
C ALA A 482 -17.81 15.94 2.44
N GLY A 483 -18.13 14.89 3.20
CA GLY A 483 -18.56 15.04 4.59
C GLY A 483 -17.42 15.50 5.51
N PRO A 484 -17.49 15.23 6.83
CA PRO A 484 -16.39 15.53 7.75
C PRO A 484 -15.04 15.03 7.24
N LEU A 485 -14.06 15.94 7.16
CA LEU A 485 -12.70 15.66 6.74
C LEU A 485 -11.75 15.81 7.92
N HIS A 486 -11.03 14.74 8.22
CA HIS A 486 -10.02 14.70 9.29
C HIS A 486 -8.69 14.25 8.72
N ALA A 487 -7.60 14.70 9.34
CA ALA A 487 -6.27 14.22 8.98
C ALA A 487 -5.40 13.92 10.19
N GLY A 488 -4.47 12.99 10.01
CA GLY A 488 -3.52 12.55 11.03
C GLY A 488 -2.15 12.28 10.45
N LEU A 489 -1.12 12.61 11.23
CA LEU A 489 0.28 12.34 10.90
C LEU A 489 0.85 11.40 11.97
N LEU A 490 1.21 10.18 11.60
CA LEU A 490 1.82 9.23 12.52
C LEU A 490 3.33 9.49 12.63
N GLU A 491 3.81 9.68 13.85
CA GLU A 491 5.21 9.88 14.19
C GLU A 491 5.66 8.87 15.25
N LEU A 492 6.36 7.84 14.80
CA LEU A 492 7.13 6.94 15.66
C LEU A 492 8.50 7.59 15.97
N SER A 493 8.81 7.73 17.26
CA SER A 493 9.90 8.58 17.78
C SER A 493 11.27 8.30 17.12
N PRO A 494 12.00 9.34 16.69
CA PRO A 494 13.21 9.22 15.87
C PRO A 494 14.53 9.08 16.63
N GLU A 495 14.57 9.15 17.97
CA GLU A 495 15.84 9.53 18.63
C GLU A 495 17.02 8.56 18.47
N GLU A 496 16.88 7.23 18.30
CA GLU A 496 18.08 6.36 18.15
C GLU A 496 17.93 5.05 17.34
N SER A 497 16.89 4.84 16.52
CA SER A 497 16.77 3.59 15.72
C SER A 497 16.97 3.82 14.22
N PRO A 498 18.08 3.37 13.61
CA PRO A 498 18.36 3.55 12.18
C PRO A 498 17.61 2.56 11.26
N LYS A 499 16.60 1.83 11.75
CA LYS A 499 16.05 0.66 11.01
C LYS A 499 14.68 0.85 10.35
N LEU A 500 13.77 1.70 10.85
CA LEU A 500 12.46 1.93 10.15
C LEU A 500 11.80 3.29 10.40
N CYS A 501 12.03 3.93 11.55
CA CYS A 501 11.46 5.23 11.89
C CYS A 501 9.92 5.30 11.68
N SER A 502 9.40 6.49 11.39
CA SER A 502 8.03 6.75 10.91
C SER A 502 7.88 6.45 9.42
N GLY A 503 8.43 5.34 8.94
CA GLY A 503 8.43 4.95 7.53
C GLY A 503 7.05 4.60 6.97
N HIS A 504 6.94 4.53 5.64
CA HIS A 504 5.75 4.03 4.95
C HIS A 504 5.25 2.70 5.54
N GLY A 505 3.93 2.56 5.75
CA GLY A 505 3.31 1.38 6.34
C GLY A 505 3.51 1.20 7.84
N ALA A 506 4.15 2.14 8.55
CA ALA A 506 4.34 2.08 10.00
C ALA A 506 3.00 2.03 10.78
N ASP A 507 1.96 2.67 10.26
CA ASP A 507 0.62 2.69 10.83
C ASP A 507 -0.09 1.33 10.79
N CYS A 508 0.24 0.46 9.82
CA CYS A 508 -0.27 -0.91 9.78
C CYS A 508 0.17 -1.72 11.00
N PHE A 509 1.38 -1.49 11.52
CA PHE A 509 1.86 -2.15 12.73
C PHE A 509 1.16 -1.64 14.00
N VAL A 510 0.66 -0.40 13.97
CA VAL A 510 -0.14 0.18 15.05
C VAL A 510 -1.57 -0.37 15.04
N LEU A 511 -2.16 -0.55 13.85
CA LEU A 511 -3.54 -1.04 13.68
C LEU A 511 -3.66 -2.57 13.84
N PHE A 512 -2.68 -3.32 13.34
CA PHE A 512 -2.75 -4.77 13.21
C PHE A 512 -1.76 -5.53 14.08
N ARG A 513 -1.51 -4.99 15.28
CA ARG A 513 -0.65 -5.60 16.29
C ARG A 513 -1.11 -7.04 16.62
N SER A 514 -0.16 -7.97 16.66
CA SER A 514 -0.39 -9.36 17.10
C SER A 514 -0.42 -9.45 18.63
N ASP A 515 -1.18 -10.40 19.17
CA ASP A 515 -1.27 -10.64 20.63
C ASP A 515 -0.12 -11.47 21.20
N THR A 516 0.98 -11.59 20.46
CA THR A 516 2.15 -12.36 20.88
C THR A 516 3.17 -11.40 21.51
N PRO A 517 3.46 -11.53 22.84
CA PRO A 517 4.39 -10.63 23.53
C PRO A 517 5.79 -10.56 22.89
N GLN A 518 6.20 -11.61 22.19
CA GLN A 518 7.47 -11.68 21.45
C GLN A 518 7.43 -10.86 20.16
N TYR A 519 6.29 -10.83 19.45
CA TYR A 519 6.11 -10.01 18.25
C TYR A 519 6.04 -8.54 18.62
N ASP A 520 5.37 -8.19 19.72
CA ASP A 520 5.35 -6.84 20.26
C ASP A 520 6.75 -6.34 20.63
N ARG A 521 7.56 -7.22 21.24
CA ARG A 521 8.96 -6.92 21.57
C ARG A 521 9.81 -6.75 20.32
N TYR A 522 9.61 -7.60 19.31
CA TYR A 522 10.26 -7.48 18.00
C TYR A 522 9.90 -6.17 17.30
N LEU A 523 8.61 -5.79 17.27
CA LEU A 523 8.17 -4.52 16.70
C LEU A 523 8.71 -3.33 17.51
N ALA A 524 8.68 -3.39 18.84
CA ALA A 524 9.27 -2.35 19.69
C ALA A 524 10.78 -2.20 19.47
N GLU A 525 11.52 -3.28 19.23
CA GLU A 525 12.94 -3.24 18.89
C GLU A 525 13.18 -2.71 17.45
N MET A 526 12.33 -3.11 16.50
CA MET A 526 12.38 -2.70 15.09
C MET A 526 12.09 -1.20 14.92
N PHE A 527 11.08 -0.67 15.63
CA PHE A 527 10.61 0.70 15.51
C PHE A 527 11.15 1.65 16.58
N CYS A 528 11.26 1.22 17.84
CA CYS A 528 11.54 2.12 18.98
C CYS A 528 12.93 1.93 19.60
N GLY A 529 13.66 0.87 19.26
CA GLY A 529 15.05 0.64 19.69
C GLY A 529 15.27 0.43 21.20
N ARG A 530 14.25 0.58 22.06
CA ARG A 530 14.34 0.40 23.52
C ARG A 530 13.05 -0.16 24.15
N PRO A 531 13.15 -1.06 25.14
CA PRO A 531 11.99 -1.61 25.87
C PRO A 531 11.14 -0.58 26.63
N ALA A 532 11.70 0.59 26.98
CA ALA A 532 11.02 1.63 27.76
C ALA A 532 9.82 2.28 27.05
N PHE A 533 9.67 2.09 25.73
CA PHE A 533 8.57 2.64 24.93
C PHE A 533 7.35 1.72 24.81
N ALA A 534 7.40 0.51 25.36
CA ALA A 534 6.34 -0.48 25.20
C ALA A 534 4.96 0.01 25.71
N ALA A 535 4.91 0.76 26.82
CA ALA A 535 3.65 1.26 27.39
C ALA A 535 3.02 2.42 26.58
N SER A 536 3.85 3.35 26.10
CA SER A 536 3.40 4.46 25.25
C SER A 536 2.97 3.95 23.87
N PHE A 537 3.70 3.01 23.28
CA PHE A 537 3.35 2.35 22.02
C PHE A 537 2.04 1.56 22.13
N ASP A 538 1.83 0.86 23.24
CA ASP A 538 0.58 0.14 23.53
C ASP A 538 -0.63 1.09 23.66
N THR A 539 -0.42 2.25 24.28
CA THR A 539 -1.43 3.32 24.35
C THR A 539 -1.72 3.93 22.98
N LEU A 540 -0.71 4.15 22.15
CA LEU A 540 -0.85 4.57 20.76
C LEU A 540 -1.68 3.57 19.96
N CYS A 541 -1.38 2.27 20.04
CA CYS A 541 -2.14 1.21 19.35
C CYS A 541 -3.61 1.23 19.75
N ARG A 542 -3.92 1.19 21.05
CA ARG A 542 -5.30 1.22 21.55
C ARG A 542 -6.06 2.47 21.12
N SER A 543 -5.44 3.64 21.26
CA SER A 543 -6.07 4.92 20.91
C SER A 543 -6.32 5.03 19.41
N THR A 544 -5.43 4.47 18.58
CA THR A 544 -5.59 4.42 17.12
C THR A 544 -6.76 3.52 16.75
N VAL A 545 -6.81 2.28 17.24
CA VAL A 545 -7.96 1.38 16.99
C VAL A 545 -9.27 2.01 17.45
N ALA A 546 -9.31 2.60 18.64
CA ALA A 546 -10.50 3.26 19.17
C ALA A 546 -10.96 4.41 18.27
N SER A 547 -10.02 5.21 17.76
CA SER A 547 -10.30 6.32 16.85
C SER A 547 -10.87 5.83 15.51
N TRP A 548 -10.27 4.80 14.91
CA TRP A 548 -10.75 4.20 13.65
C TRP A 548 -12.13 3.56 13.83
N ALA A 549 -12.35 2.85 14.94
CA ALA A 549 -13.65 2.25 15.25
C ALA A 549 -14.74 3.30 15.47
N ALA A 550 -14.41 4.42 16.11
CA ALA A 550 -15.34 5.55 16.27
C ALA A 550 -15.66 6.23 14.93
N PHE A 551 -14.66 6.36 14.06
CA PHE A 551 -14.86 6.82 12.69
C PHE A 551 -15.77 5.88 11.92
N ALA A 552 -15.56 4.56 12.02
CA ALA A 552 -16.41 3.58 11.37
C ALA A 552 -17.87 3.65 11.85
N ARG A 553 -18.11 3.96 13.12
CA ARG A 553 -19.46 4.16 13.67
C ARG A 553 -20.14 5.41 13.14
N SER A 554 -19.43 6.54 13.09
CA SER A 554 -20.06 7.87 13.05
C SER A 554 -19.55 8.82 11.96
N GLY A 555 -18.45 8.48 11.30
CA GLY A 555 -17.73 9.39 10.40
C GLY A 555 -16.88 10.43 11.12
N ARG A 556 -16.76 10.35 12.44
CA ARG A 556 -15.87 11.18 13.26
C ARG A 556 -14.90 10.28 14.02
N PRO A 557 -13.59 10.50 13.91
CA PRO A 557 -12.63 9.75 14.70
C PRO A 557 -12.84 10.07 16.19
N GLY A 558 -12.60 9.07 17.03
CA GLY A 558 -12.65 9.25 18.49
C GLY A 558 -11.49 10.12 18.98
N PRO A 559 -11.59 10.70 20.18
CA PRO A 559 -10.50 11.49 20.75
C PRO A 559 -9.25 10.62 20.92
N PHE A 560 -8.10 11.19 20.59
CA PHE A 560 -6.80 10.55 20.75
C PHE A 560 -6.09 11.20 21.94
N GLY A 561 -5.73 10.43 22.98
CA GLY A 561 -5.08 10.99 24.17
C GLY A 561 -5.88 12.11 24.87
N GLY A 562 -7.22 12.12 24.71
CA GLY A 562 -8.11 13.17 25.23
C GLY A 562 -8.29 14.38 24.31
N CYS A 563 -7.61 14.43 23.16
CA CYS A 563 -7.76 15.49 22.17
C CYS A 563 -8.71 15.08 21.04
N GLU A 564 -9.67 15.93 20.73
CA GLU A 564 -10.54 15.78 19.56
C GLU A 564 -9.75 16.02 18.26
N TRP A 565 -10.12 15.32 17.19
CA TRP A 565 -9.50 15.55 15.89
C TRP A 565 -10.03 16.83 15.27
N PRO A 566 -9.16 17.80 14.93
CA PRO A 566 -9.61 19.02 14.28
C PRO A 566 -10.10 18.72 12.86
N PRO A 567 -10.95 19.59 12.30
CA PRO A 567 -11.18 19.61 10.85
C PRO A 567 -9.93 20.11 10.13
N LEU A 568 -9.80 19.73 8.86
CA LEU A 568 -8.78 20.32 7.98
C LEU A 568 -8.89 21.87 7.92
N PRO A 569 -7.77 22.59 7.76
CA PRO A 569 -6.43 22.10 7.42
C PRO A 569 -5.60 21.60 8.62
N ALA A 570 -6.10 21.65 9.85
CA ALA A 570 -5.35 21.10 10.99
C ALA A 570 -5.40 19.56 11.00
N CYS A 571 -4.36 18.93 11.57
CA CYS A 571 -4.28 17.49 11.80
C CYS A 571 -3.74 17.16 13.19
N LEU A 572 -3.99 15.93 13.64
CA LEU A 572 -3.33 15.39 14.84
C LEU A 572 -2.02 14.72 14.47
N ARG A 573 -0.96 15.07 15.17
CA ARG A 573 0.32 14.36 15.16
C ARG A 573 0.28 13.29 16.26
N LEU A 574 0.24 12.02 15.84
CA LEU A 574 0.12 10.86 16.70
C LEU A 574 1.51 10.34 17.04
N ARG A 575 1.93 10.42 18.30
CA ARG A 575 3.31 10.17 18.71
C ARG A 575 3.45 8.84 19.47
N SER A 576 4.56 8.13 19.27
CA SER A 576 4.86 6.90 20.04
C SER A 576 5.56 7.14 21.36
N ASP A 577 6.18 8.31 21.55
CA ASP A 577 6.90 8.71 22.76
C ASP A 577 6.05 9.57 23.71
N SER A 578 4.89 10.05 23.27
CA SER A 578 3.96 10.83 24.07
C SER A 578 2.54 10.25 23.97
N PRO A 579 1.83 10.06 25.10
CA PRO A 579 0.42 9.67 25.08
C PRO A 579 -0.51 10.83 24.67
N ALA A 580 -0.05 12.08 24.71
CA ALA A 580 -0.79 13.25 24.25
C ALA A 580 -0.39 13.59 22.81
N PRO A 581 -1.35 13.73 21.87
CA PRO A 581 -1.04 14.15 20.51
C PRO A 581 -0.74 15.65 20.45
N GLU A 582 -0.05 16.07 19.39
CA GLU A 582 0.18 17.48 19.09
C GLU A 582 -0.72 17.94 17.94
N LEU A 583 -1.20 19.18 18.01
CA LEU A 583 -1.83 19.81 16.85
C LEU A 583 -0.75 20.20 15.84
N SER A 584 -0.97 19.86 14.58
CA SER A 584 -0.10 20.20 13.45
C SER A 584 -0.97 20.72 12.30
N GLU A 585 -0.37 21.39 11.33
CA GLU A 585 -1.04 21.71 10.07
C GLU A 585 -0.84 20.53 9.10
N HIS A 586 -1.91 20.10 8.45
CA HIS A 586 -1.88 19.20 7.30
C HIS A 586 -1.39 20.00 6.09
N ALA A 587 -0.52 19.41 5.27
CA ALA A 587 0.38 20.07 4.33
C ALA A 587 -0.23 20.93 3.19
N ALA A 588 -1.52 21.23 3.21
CA ALA A 588 -2.21 22.03 2.19
C ALA A 588 -1.78 23.51 2.15
N ASP A 589 -1.26 24.07 3.25
CA ASP A 589 -0.77 25.46 3.33
C ASP A 589 0.61 25.58 4.01
N SER A 590 1.47 24.56 3.85
CA SER A 590 2.74 24.51 4.58
C SER A 590 3.81 25.46 4.02
N LYS A 591 4.69 25.96 4.91
CA LYS A 591 5.94 26.65 4.56
C LYS A 591 6.81 25.87 3.56
N GLU A 592 6.66 24.55 3.51
CA GLU A 592 7.36 23.68 2.57
C GLU A 592 6.87 23.86 1.13
N LEU A 593 5.55 24.02 0.94
CA LEU A 593 4.95 24.29 -0.37
C LEU A 593 5.33 25.69 -0.87
N GLU A 594 5.36 26.68 0.00
CA GLU A 594 5.83 28.03 -0.32
C GLU A 594 7.33 28.02 -0.70
N LEU A 595 8.16 27.31 0.07
CA LEU A 595 9.56 27.09 -0.26
C LEU A 595 9.72 26.45 -1.64
N TRP A 596 8.95 25.39 -1.91
CA TRP A 596 8.97 24.72 -3.21
C TRP A 596 8.62 25.68 -4.35
N ARG A 597 7.50 26.41 -4.24
CA ARG A 597 7.06 27.40 -5.24
C ARG A 597 8.14 28.46 -5.48
N THR A 598 8.73 28.98 -4.40
CA THR A 598 9.78 30.00 -4.45
C THR A 598 11.03 29.49 -5.17
N VAL A 599 11.47 28.27 -4.88
CA VAL A 599 12.63 27.66 -5.56
C VAL A 599 12.28 27.37 -7.02
N CYS A 600 11.08 26.85 -7.31
CA CYS A 600 10.66 26.61 -8.68
C CYS A 600 10.70 27.88 -9.53
N ASP A 601 10.21 28.99 -8.99
CA ASP A 601 10.22 30.29 -9.66
C ASP A 601 11.63 30.80 -9.91
N ARG A 602 12.49 30.72 -8.90
CA ARG A 602 13.88 31.15 -8.97
C ARG A 602 14.66 30.43 -10.08
N TYR A 603 14.37 29.15 -10.29
CA TYR A 603 15.12 28.30 -11.22
C TYR A 603 14.35 27.94 -12.51
N GLY A 604 13.17 28.51 -12.74
CA GLY A 604 12.35 28.22 -13.92
C GLY A 604 11.88 26.76 -13.98
N LEU A 605 11.66 26.14 -12.82
CA LEU A 605 11.16 24.77 -12.72
C LEU A 605 9.63 24.75 -12.88
N PRO A 606 9.05 23.72 -13.50
CA PRO A 606 7.60 23.62 -13.67
C PRO A 606 6.90 23.56 -12.30
N ARG A 607 6.00 24.53 -12.04
CA ARG A 607 5.16 24.57 -10.82
C ARG A 607 4.12 23.44 -10.77
N GLY A 608 3.64 22.99 -11.94
CA GLY A 608 2.34 22.30 -12.09
C GLY A 608 2.37 20.78 -12.17
N ARG A 609 3.44 20.09 -11.77
CA ARG A 609 3.56 18.62 -11.92
C ARG A 609 3.80 17.85 -10.62
N LEU A 610 3.35 18.41 -9.50
CA LEU A 610 3.23 17.75 -8.20
C LEU A 610 1.83 17.90 -7.67
#